data_AF-A0A8J5YVL1-F1
#
_entry.id   AF-A0A8J5YVL1-F1
#
_cell.length_a   1.000
_cell.length_b   1.000
_cell.length_c   1.000
_cell.angle_alpha   90.00
_cell.angle_beta   90.00
_cell.angle_gamma   90.00
#
_symmetry.space_group_name_H-M   'P 1'
#
loop_
_entity.id
_entity.type
_entity.pdbx_description
1 polymer ?
#
loop_
_entity_poly.entity_id
_entity_poly.type
_entity_poly.pdbx_seq_one_letter_code
_entity_poly.pdbx_strand_id
1 'polypeptide(L)'
;MELTIIVKLLWRNIGYNALHNRIFSLWKPVKSIRIMDTINGPEQSYPSMVLAWIRLPSLPGHLYKRKIIEAIGSLIGKVVKLDVQTDNQTRERFARLAVYINLEEPLISQVLVDGVVQRVEYEPLPIICFSCGK
;
A
#
# COMPACT_ATOMS: atom_id res chain seq x y z
N MET A 1 -16.23 9.80 14.97
CA MET A 1 -15.63 9.66 13.64
C MET A 1 -14.83 10.91 13.35
N GLU A 2 -13.50 10.84 13.41
CA GLU A 2 -12.63 11.96 13.05
C GLU A 2 -12.45 11.98 11.53
N LEU A 3 -12.79 13.11 10.89
CA LEU A 3 -12.59 13.31 9.46
C LEU A 3 -11.14 13.75 9.25
N THR A 4 -10.32 12.87 8.64
CA THR A 4 -8.94 13.18 8.30
C THR A 4 -8.88 13.69 6.85
N ILE A 5 -8.29 14.88 6.65
CA ILE A 5 -8.11 15.47 5.32
C ILE A 5 -6.62 15.56 5.01
N ILE A 6 -6.21 14.99 3.88
CA ILE A 6 -4.82 14.99 3.43
C ILE A 6 -4.66 16.10 2.38
N VAL A 7 -3.85 17.11 2.69
CA VAL A 7 -3.54 18.22 1.78
C VAL A 7 -2.14 18.02 1.22
N LYS A 8 -2.03 17.79 -0.09
CA LYS A 8 -0.75 17.61 -0.80
C LYS A 8 -0.27 18.93 -1.38
N LEU A 9 0.84 19.45 -0.86
CA LEU A 9 1.51 20.62 -1.43
C LEU A 9 2.32 20.20 -2.65
N LEU A 10 1.90 20.66 -3.82
CA LEU A 10 2.62 20.45 -5.07
C LEU A 10 3.75 21.48 -5.17
N TRP A 11 4.99 21.02 -5.02
CA TRP A 11 6.23 21.74 -5.40
C TRP A 11 6.55 23.04 -4.64
N ARG A 12 5.86 23.36 -3.54
CA ARG A 12 6.14 24.55 -2.72
C ARG A 12 6.46 24.15 -1.29
N ASN A 13 7.63 24.58 -0.80
CA ASN A 13 7.99 24.47 0.60
C ASN A 13 7.25 25.58 1.37
N ILE A 14 6.15 25.23 2.04
CA ILE A 14 5.34 26.13 2.87
C ILE A 14 5.45 25.63 4.30
N GLY A 15 5.90 26.48 5.22
CA GLY A 15 6.01 26.10 6.63
C GLY A 15 4.65 25.84 7.30
N TYR A 16 4.64 24.98 8.31
CA TYR A 16 3.45 24.56 9.08
C TYR A 16 2.49 25.71 9.38
N ASN A 17 2.99 26.78 10.01
CA ASN A 17 2.17 27.91 10.46
C ASN A 17 1.50 28.63 9.28
N ALA A 18 2.19 28.76 8.15
CA ALA A 18 1.63 29.39 6.96
C ALA A 18 0.55 28.52 6.32
N LEU A 19 0.76 27.20 6.27
CA LEU A 19 -0.24 26.24 5.78
C LEU A 19 -1.47 26.21 6.69
N HIS A 20 -1.25 26.08 8.01
CA HIS A 20 -2.28 26.06 9.03
C HIS A 20 -3.15 27.32 8.94
N ASN A 21 -2.55 28.50 8.99
CA ASN A 21 -3.31 29.75 8.93
C ASN A 21 -4.10 29.91 7.62
N ARG A 22 -3.57 29.40 6.51
CA ARG A 22 -4.24 29.47 5.21
C ARG A 22 -5.39 28.48 5.08
N ILE A 23 -5.26 27.28 5.64
CA ILE A 23 -6.37 26.30 5.70
C ILE A 23 -7.48 26.81 6.63
N PHE A 24 -7.12 27.32 7.81
CA PHE A 24 -8.10 27.86 8.76
C PHE A 24 -8.82 29.10 8.21
N SER A 25 -8.13 29.96 7.45
CA SER A 25 -8.77 31.14 6.84
C SER A 25 -9.68 30.78 5.67
N LEU A 26 -9.30 29.82 4.84
CA LEU A 26 -10.07 29.40 3.67
C LEU A 26 -11.30 28.56 4.05
N TRP A 27 -11.12 27.59 4.95
CA TRP A 27 -12.14 26.57 5.21
C TRP A 27 -12.99 26.85 6.45
N LYS A 28 -12.56 27.77 7.34
CA LYS A 28 -13.26 28.15 8.58
C LYS A 28 -13.90 26.96 9.31
N PRO A 29 -13.12 25.91 9.61
CA PRO A 29 -13.69 24.67 10.13
C PRO A 29 -14.28 24.88 11.53
N VAL A 30 -15.42 24.23 11.78
CA VAL A 30 -16.15 24.32 13.06
C VAL A 30 -15.40 23.59 14.19
N LYS A 31 -14.46 22.69 13.85
CA LYS A 31 -13.64 21.93 14.79
C LYS A 31 -12.16 22.00 14.43
N SER A 32 -11.30 21.90 15.45
CA SER A 32 -9.85 21.85 15.28
C SER A 32 -9.46 20.70 14.34
N ILE A 33 -8.77 21.03 13.25
CA ILE A 33 -8.20 20.07 12.31
C ILE A 33 -6.77 19.77 12.76
N ARG A 34 -6.44 18.49 12.99
CA ARG A 34 -5.05 18.08 13.18
C ARG A 34 -4.34 18.14 11.84
N ILE A 35 -3.34 19.01 11.73
CA ILE A 35 -2.45 19.08 10.58
C ILE A 35 -1.19 18.30 10.94
N MET A 36 -0.80 17.35 10.11
CA MET A 36 0.44 16.60 10.25
C MET A 36 1.37 16.97 9.10
N ASP A 37 2.49 17.61 9.42
CA ASP A 37 3.55 17.86 8.43
C ASP A 37 4.34 16.57 8.22
N THR A 38 4.24 15.99 7.04
CA THR A 38 5.06 14.84 6.62
C THR A 38 6.50 15.22 6.30
N ILE A 39 6.86 16.51 6.37
CA ILE A 39 8.21 17.02 6.07
C ILE A 39 9.09 17.07 7.34
N ASN A 40 8.50 17.17 8.53
CA ASN A 40 9.20 17.17 9.82
C ASN A 40 8.43 16.35 10.87
N GLY A 41 7.85 15.22 10.48
CA GLY A 41 7.28 14.29 11.44
C GLY A 41 8.38 13.78 12.36
N PRO A 42 8.10 13.47 13.65
CA PRO A 42 9.07 12.76 14.47
C PRO A 42 9.39 11.47 13.74
N GLU A 43 10.57 10.91 14.01
CA GLU A 43 11.01 9.56 13.70
C GLU A 43 9.96 8.53 14.19
N GLN A 44 8.78 8.54 13.60
CA GLN A 44 7.75 7.55 13.75
C GLN A 44 8.29 6.43 12.92
N SER A 45 8.96 5.49 13.59
CA SER A 45 9.17 4.14 13.11
C SER A 45 7.89 3.72 12.41
N TYR A 46 7.86 3.84 11.09
CA TYR A 46 6.79 3.26 10.29
C TYR A 46 6.72 1.81 10.75
N PRO A 47 5.52 1.25 10.97
CA PRO A 47 5.45 -0.16 11.32
C PRO A 47 6.19 -0.89 10.19
N SER A 48 7.27 -1.58 10.54
CA SER A 48 8.10 -2.31 9.58
C SER A 48 7.24 -3.24 8.74
N MET A 49 6.12 -3.72 9.30
CA MET A 49 5.07 -4.45 8.63
C MET A 49 3.93 -3.55 8.14
N VAL A 50 3.68 -3.54 6.82
CA VAL A 50 2.51 -2.89 6.20
C VAL A 50 1.63 -3.89 5.47
N LEU A 51 0.33 -3.60 5.39
CA LEU A 51 -0.61 -4.38 4.57
C LEU A 51 -0.55 -3.90 3.12
N ALA A 52 -0.12 -4.78 2.23
CA ALA A 52 0.05 -4.52 0.81
C ALA A 52 -0.92 -5.36 -0.03
N TRP A 53 -1.56 -4.71 -1.01
CA TRP A 53 -2.25 -5.45 -2.07
C TRP A 53 -1.24 -5.81 -3.16
N ILE A 54 -1.22 -7.08 -3.55
CA ILE A 54 -0.40 -7.59 -4.64
C ILE A 54 -1.26 -8.22 -5.73
N ARG A 55 -0.76 -8.18 -6.96
CA ARG A 55 -1.35 -8.81 -8.13
C ARG A 55 -0.37 -9.82 -8.72
N LEU A 56 -0.93 -10.96 -9.12
CA LEU A 56 -0.26 -12.01 -9.88
C LEU A 56 -0.86 -12.02 -11.28
N PRO A 57 -0.32 -11.22 -12.22
CA PRO A 57 -0.82 -11.15 -13.58
C PRO A 57 -0.56 -12.46 -14.32
N SER A 58 -1.46 -12.77 -15.26
CA SER A 58 -1.30 -13.89 -16.21
C SER A 58 -1.10 -15.26 -15.55
N LEU A 59 -1.59 -15.43 -14.32
CA LEU A 59 -1.51 -16.70 -13.62
C LEU A 59 -2.30 -17.77 -14.40
N PRO A 60 -1.74 -18.98 -14.63
CA PRO A 60 -2.48 -20.08 -15.22
C PRO A 60 -3.75 -20.44 -14.44
N GLY A 61 -4.85 -20.72 -15.15
CA GLY A 61 -6.16 -20.97 -14.52
C GLY A 61 -6.17 -22.13 -13.50
N HIS A 62 -5.33 -23.16 -13.69
CA HIS A 62 -5.23 -24.28 -12.76
C HIS A 62 -4.61 -23.88 -11.39
N LEU A 63 -3.91 -22.74 -11.32
CA LEU A 63 -3.31 -22.18 -10.11
C LEU A 63 -4.26 -21.24 -9.36
N TYR A 64 -5.46 -20.95 -9.89
CA TYR A 64 -6.44 -20.09 -9.21
C TYR A 64 -7.14 -20.74 -8.01
N LYS A 65 -6.79 -21.99 -7.68
CA LYS A 65 -7.30 -22.63 -6.48
C LYS A 65 -6.81 -21.85 -5.27
N ARG A 66 -7.74 -21.46 -4.39
CA ARG A 66 -7.47 -20.70 -3.17
C ARG A 66 -6.20 -21.14 -2.42
N LYS A 67 -6.06 -22.45 -2.15
CA LYS A 67 -4.89 -23.00 -1.45
C LYS A 67 -3.55 -22.73 -2.17
N ILE A 68 -3.56 -22.72 -3.50
CA ILE A 68 -2.36 -22.43 -4.31
C ILE A 68 -2.04 -20.94 -4.24
N ILE A 69 -3.04 -20.06 -4.39
CA ILE A 69 -2.83 -18.60 -4.29
C ILE A 69 -2.35 -18.22 -2.89
N GLU A 70 -2.93 -18.80 -1.85
CA GLU A 70 -2.47 -18.62 -0.46
C GLU A 70 -1.01 -19.07 -0.30
N ALA A 71 -0.64 -20.23 -0.85
CA ALA A 71 0.74 -20.72 -0.81
C ALA A 71 1.71 -19.79 -1.55
N ILE A 72 1.35 -19.27 -2.73
CA ILE A 72 2.15 -18.29 -3.46
C ILE A 72 2.28 -17.00 -2.64
N GLY A 73 1.18 -16.52 -2.07
CA GLY A 73 1.17 -15.33 -1.22
C GLY A 73 2.05 -15.48 0.02
N SER A 74 2.08 -16.66 0.62
CA SER A 74 2.92 -16.99 1.78
C SER A 74 4.42 -16.94 1.48
N LEU A 75 4.84 -17.04 0.22
CA LEU A 75 6.25 -16.81 -0.16
C LEU A 75 6.62 -15.32 -0.08
N ILE A 76 5.64 -14.43 -0.17
CA ILE A 76 5.82 -12.97 -0.18
C ILE A 76 5.63 -12.40 1.22
N GLY A 77 4.66 -12.93 1.97
CA GLY A 77 4.35 -12.47 3.32
C GLY A 77 3.11 -13.13 3.91
N LYS A 78 2.70 -12.67 5.09
CA LYS A 78 1.51 -13.23 5.75
C LYS A 78 0.25 -12.82 4.99
N VAL A 79 -0.40 -13.79 4.34
CA VAL A 79 -1.68 -13.58 3.63
C VAL A 79 -2.79 -13.25 4.62
N VAL A 80 -3.51 -12.17 4.33
CA VAL A 80 -4.62 -11.67 5.16
C VAL A 80 -5.95 -11.89 4.46
N LYS A 81 -5.99 -11.62 3.15
CA LYS A 81 -7.23 -11.62 2.39
C LYS A 81 -6.99 -11.90 0.92
N LEU A 82 -7.91 -12.64 0.31
CA LEU A 82 -8.01 -12.77 -1.15
C LEU A 82 -9.05 -11.77 -1.66
N ASP A 83 -8.82 -11.21 -2.84
CA ASP A 83 -9.86 -10.44 -3.52
C ASP A 83 -11.08 -11.34 -3.81
N VAL A 84 -12.29 -10.79 -3.71
CA VAL A 84 -13.54 -11.57 -3.84
C VAL A 84 -13.61 -12.29 -5.20
N GLN A 85 -13.08 -11.65 -6.25
CA GLN A 85 -13.05 -12.25 -7.59
C GLN A 85 -12.05 -13.40 -7.66
N THR A 86 -10.94 -13.26 -6.96
CA THR A 86 -9.95 -14.32 -6.83
C THR A 86 -10.47 -15.49 -5.99
N ASP A 87 -11.20 -15.22 -4.90
CA ASP A 87 -11.78 -16.23 -4.00
C ASP A 87 -12.90 -17.04 -4.68
N ASN A 88 -13.71 -16.38 -5.51
CA ASN A 88 -14.76 -17.02 -6.32
C ASN A 88 -14.22 -17.80 -7.53
N GLN A 89 -12.89 -17.86 -7.72
CA GLN A 89 -12.25 -18.47 -8.89
C GLN A 89 -12.76 -17.91 -10.23
N THR A 90 -13.35 -16.71 -10.23
CA THR A 90 -13.71 -16.00 -11.45
C THR A 90 -12.41 -15.49 -12.08
N ARG A 91 -12.13 -15.95 -13.31
CA ARG A 91 -10.88 -15.68 -14.03
C ARG A 91 -10.82 -14.21 -14.49
N GLU A 92 -10.57 -13.31 -13.56
CA GLU A 92 -10.15 -11.96 -13.87
C GLU A 92 -8.67 -11.95 -14.26
N ARG A 93 -8.24 -10.90 -14.96
CA ARG A 93 -6.93 -10.77 -15.65
C ARG A 93 -5.70 -11.04 -14.76
N PHE A 94 -5.87 -11.08 -13.45
CA PHE A 94 -4.84 -11.33 -12.44
C PHE A 94 -5.49 -11.90 -11.17
N ALA A 95 -4.71 -12.66 -10.38
CA ALA A 95 -5.10 -12.97 -9.00
C ALA A 95 -4.66 -11.82 -8.09
N ARG A 96 -5.49 -11.46 -7.09
CA ARG A 96 -5.22 -10.34 -6.19
C ARG A 96 -5.38 -10.76 -4.73
N LEU A 97 -4.43 -10.36 -3.89
CA LEU A 97 -4.41 -10.71 -2.48
C LEU A 97 -3.73 -9.63 -1.63
N ALA A 98 -4.10 -9.56 -0.36
CA ALA A 98 -3.52 -8.69 0.64
C ALA A 98 -2.55 -9.50 1.52
N VAL A 99 -1.31 -9.00 1.65
CA VAL A 99 -0.23 -9.62 2.41
C VAL A 99 0.42 -8.59 3.33
N TYR A 100 0.87 -9.02 4.51
CA TYR A 100 1.81 -8.21 5.29
C TYR A 100 3.21 -8.33 4.71
N ILE A 101 3.87 -7.19 4.49
CA ILE A 101 5.25 -7.11 3.99
C ILE A 101 6.12 -6.30 4.94
N ASN A 102 7.38 -6.72 5.06
CA ASN A 102 8.39 -5.97 5.79
C ASN A 102 9.02 -4.92 4.85
N LEU A 103 8.94 -3.64 5.21
CA LEU A 103 9.56 -2.53 4.46
C LEU A 103 11.06 -2.37 4.74
N GLU A 104 11.59 -3.05 5.76
CA GLU A 104 13.03 -3.13 6.02
C GLU A 104 13.73 -4.13 5.08
N GLU A 105 12.95 -4.93 4.35
CA GLU A 105 13.42 -5.93 3.39
C GLU A 105 13.08 -5.49 1.96
N PRO A 106 13.91 -5.89 0.96
CA PRO A 106 13.59 -5.62 -0.44
C PRO A 106 12.30 -6.33 -0.85
N LEU A 107 11.45 -5.63 -1.59
CA LEU A 107 10.20 -6.19 -2.09
C LEU A 107 10.46 -7.34 -3.07
N ILE A 108 9.75 -8.44 -2.87
CA ILE A 108 9.80 -9.62 -3.74
C ILE A 108 9.02 -9.31 -5.02
N SER A 109 9.75 -8.99 -6.08
CA SER A 109 9.15 -8.67 -7.39
C SER A 109 8.80 -9.91 -8.23
N GLN A 110 9.34 -11.08 -7.88
CA GLN A 110 9.16 -12.34 -8.60
C GLN A 110 9.23 -13.54 -7.67
N VAL A 111 8.44 -14.58 -7.96
CA VAL A 111 8.44 -15.86 -7.25
C VAL A 111 8.43 -17.02 -8.25
N LEU A 112 9.03 -18.15 -7.88
CA LEU A 112 9.03 -19.36 -8.71
C LEU A 112 7.80 -20.21 -8.37
N VAL A 113 6.95 -20.46 -9.36
CA VAL A 113 5.73 -21.26 -9.21
C VAL A 113 5.75 -22.36 -10.26
N ASP A 114 5.83 -23.62 -9.82
CA ASP A 114 5.88 -24.79 -10.70
C ASP A 114 6.97 -24.68 -11.80
N GLY A 115 8.17 -24.21 -11.42
CA GLY A 115 9.28 -24.01 -12.35
C GLY A 115 9.17 -22.79 -13.27
N VAL A 116 8.09 -22.02 -13.19
CA VAL A 116 7.86 -20.81 -13.98
C VAL A 116 7.98 -19.56 -13.11
N VAL A 117 8.65 -18.53 -13.61
CA VAL A 117 8.77 -17.24 -12.91
C VAL A 117 7.44 -16.50 -12.99
N GLN A 118 6.81 -16.29 -11.83
CA GLN A 118 5.63 -15.46 -11.66
C GLN A 118 6.04 -14.07 -11.19
N ARG A 119 5.61 -13.04 -11.92
CA ARG A 119 5.79 -11.64 -11.50
C ARG A 119 4.80 -11.27 -10.40
N VAL A 120 5.25 -10.42 -9.49
CA VAL A 120 4.46 -9.84 -8.40
C VAL A 120 4.39 -8.34 -8.62
N GLU A 121 3.18 -7.81 -8.75
CA GLU A 121 2.93 -6.37 -8.86
C GLU A 121 2.33 -5.86 -7.55
N TYR A 122 2.98 -4.88 -6.94
CA TYR A 122 2.46 -4.21 -5.74
C TYR A 122 1.52 -3.08 -6.17
N GLU A 123 0.33 -3.02 -5.59
CA GLU A 123 -0.52 -1.84 -5.71
C GLU A 123 0.11 -0.65 -4.96
N PRO A 124 -0.24 0.59 -5.30
CA PRO A 124 0.31 1.77 -4.65
C PRO A 124 0.12 1.69 -3.15
N LEU A 125 1.22 1.43 -2.44
CA LEU A 125 1.24 1.52 -1.00
C LEU A 125 1.03 2.99 -0.64
N PRO A 126 0.17 3.31 0.34
CA PRO A 126 0.08 4.66 0.82
C PRO A 126 1.46 5.05 1.37
N ILE A 127 2.19 5.82 0.56
CA ILE A 127 3.45 6.50 0.88
C ILE A 127 4.71 5.60 0.80
N ILE A 128 5.17 5.32 -0.42
CA ILE A 128 6.61 5.09 -0.68
C ILE A 128 7.11 6.25 -1.55
N CYS A 129 7.95 7.10 -0.97
CA CYS A 129 8.69 8.10 -1.74
C CYS A 129 9.94 7.43 -2.32
N PHE A 130 9.89 7.04 -3.60
CA PHE A 130 11.02 6.40 -4.29
C PHE A 130 12.27 7.29 -4.40
N SER A 131 12.13 8.61 -4.24
CA SER A 131 13.25 9.56 -4.17
C SER A 131 13.80 9.77 -2.76
N CYS A 132 13.06 9.36 -1.73
CA CYS A 132 13.43 9.48 -0.32
C CYS A 132 13.92 8.15 0.26
N GLY A 133 13.86 7.06 -0.52
CA GLY A 133 14.33 5.73 -0.13
C GLY A 133 15.85 5.61 -0.18
N LYS A 134 16.50 6.15 0.85
CA LYS A 134 17.71 5.61 1.46
C LYS A 134 17.51 5.58 2.97
#